data_AF-A0A0D1X0T5-F1
#
_entry.id   AF-A0A0D1X0T5-F1
#
_cell.length_a   1.000
_cell.length_b   1.000
_cell.length_c   1.000
_cell.angle_alpha   90.00
_cell.angle_beta   90.00
_cell.angle_gamma   90.00
#
_symmetry.space_group_name_H-M   'P 1'
#
loop_
_entity.id
_entity.type
_entity.pdbx_description
1 polymer ?
#
loop_
_entity_poly.entity_id
_entity_poly.type
_entity_poly.pdbx_seq_one_letter_code
_entity_poly.pdbx_strand_id
1 'polypeptide(L)'
;MAPTERRLKQGDWVLVTGANGYIGSHVADVLLEEGYNVRGTVRAEKPWLNKLFDGKYGKGRFETVPVPVLDAPGAYDEAIKGVAGVLHVATHINWSGDANDVIPHVVEGSVNILKAAAKEPSVKSVVHTSSSTAAGVPVPNKKEVIDENSWNDAAVQAAWAQSAPEHERPYVVYAASKTEGERESWKWYKENKPHFVFNSVLPNYNTGPILASEIPGSTGAWALNLLKGDDMAVKMFPARKASSQIPVVRDVS
;
A
#
# COMPACT_ATOMS: atom_id res chain seq x y z
N MET A 1 -23.79 -4.87 10.85
CA MET A 1 -24.26 -4.89 9.45
C MET A 1 -24.27 -6.34 8.99
N ALA A 2 -25.40 -6.82 8.44
CA ALA A 2 -25.48 -8.17 7.89
C ALA A 2 -24.61 -8.27 6.60
N PRO A 3 -24.01 -9.42 6.29
CA PRO A 3 -23.08 -9.61 5.16
C PRO A 3 -23.79 -9.71 3.78
N THR A 4 -24.68 -8.78 3.46
CA THR A 4 -25.56 -8.89 2.28
C THR A 4 -25.67 -7.58 1.52
N GLU A 5 -24.63 -7.31 0.71
CA GLU A 5 -24.66 -6.98 -0.72
C GLU A 5 -23.26 -6.47 -1.12
N ARG A 6 -22.46 -7.34 -1.76
CA ARG A 6 -21.14 -6.94 -2.27
C ARG A 6 -21.35 -5.97 -3.45
N ARG A 7 -20.67 -4.82 -3.46
CA ARG A 7 -20.74 -3.84 -4.57
C ARG A 7 -20.31 -4.46 -5.90
N LEU A 8 -19.38 -5.41 -5.82
CA LEU A 8 -18.86 -6.19 -6.94
C LEU A 8 -19.42 -7.61 -6.86
N LYS A 9 -19.60 -8.24 -8.03
CA LYS A 9 -20.07 -9.61 -8.18
C LYS A 9 -18.89 -10.54 -8.39
N GLN A 10 -19.04 -11.81 -8.03
CA GLN A 10 -18.07 -12.83 -8.44
C GLN A 10 -17.94 -12.85 -9.97
N GLY A 11 -16.73 -13.08 -10.47
CA GLY A 11 -16.38 -12.97 -11.88
C GLY A 11 -16.10 -11.54 -12.37
N ASP A 12 -16.43 -10.51 -11.60
CA ASP A 12 -16.00 -9.14 -11.94
C ASP A 12 -14.47 -9.06 -11.94
N TRP A 13 -13.93 -8.26 -12.86
CA TRP A 13 -12.51 -7.96 -12.90
C TRP A 13 -12.14 -6.86 -11.90
N VAL A 14 -11.07 -7.07 -11.16
CA VAL A 14 -10.52 -6.13 -10.19
C VAL A 14 -9.09 -5.79 -10.58
N LEU A 15 -8.81 -4.50 -10.72
CA LEU A 15 -7.45 -4.00 -10.97
C LEU A 15 -6.68 -3.95 -9.64
N VAL A 16 -5.56 -4.66 -9.56
CA VAL A 16 -4.62 -4.60 -8.43
C VAL A 16 -3.32 -3.99 -8.92
N THR A 17 -3.02 -2.76 -8.55
CA THR A 17 -1.75 -2.15 -8.99
C THR A 17 -0.58 -2.71 -8.18
N GLY A 18 0.54 -3.04 -8.83
CA GLY A 18 1.72 -3.58 -8.12
C GLY A 18 1.51 -4.99 -7.58
N ALA A 19 0.80 -5.83 -8.34
CA ALA A 19 0.43 -7.19 -7.94
C ALA A 19 1.63 -8.13 -7.67
N ASN A 20 2.83 -7.77 -8.16
CA ASN A 20 4.06 -8.50 -7.88
C ASN A 20 4.74 -8.08 -6.55
N GLY A 21 4.17 -7.12 -5.83
CA GLY A 21 4.64 -6.71 -4.50
C GLY A 21 4.10 -7.62 -3.40
N TYR A 22 4.67 -7.51 -2.19
CA TYR A 22 4.26 -8.34 -1.05
C TYR A 22 2.75 -8.21 -0.76
N ILE A 23 2.28 -7.00 -0.41
CA ILE A 23 0.85 -6.75 -0.15
C ILE A 23 0.00 -7.00 -1.42
N GLY A 24 0.46 -6.53 -2.58
CA GLY A 24 -0.28 -6.66 -3.84
C GLY A 24 -0.56 -8.11 -4.23
N SER A 25 0.40 -9.02 -3.98
CA SER A 25 0.24 -10.45 -4.25
C SER A 25 -0.78 -11.11 -3.34
N HIS A 26 -0.79 -10.76 -2.05
CA HIS A 26 -1.78 -11.24 -1.08
C HIS A 26 -3.19 -10.73 -1.40
N VAL A 27 -3.30 -9.47 -1.80
CA VAL A 27 -4.57 -8.89 -2.26
C VAL A 27 -5.09 -9.65 -3.49
N ALA A 28 -4.22 -9.96 -4.45
CA ALA A 28 -4.60 -10.74 -5.63
C ALA A 28 -5.04 -12.17 -5.25
N ASP A 29 -4.29 -12.85 -4.37
CA ASP A 29 -4.59 -14.21 -3.89
C ASP A 29 -6.00 -14.28 -3.26
N VAL A 30 -6.30 -13.36 -2.33
CA VAL A 30 -7.60 -13.31 -1.65
C VAL A 30 -8.74 -12.97 -2.61
N LEU A 31 -8.54 -12.05 -3.55
CA LEU A 31 -9.58 -11.73 -4.54
C LEU A 31 -9.89 -12.93 -5.45
N LEU A 32 -8.87 -13.66 -5.88
CA LEU A 32 -9.03 -14.86 -6.70
C LEU A 32 -9.77 -15.96 -5.94
N GLU A 33 -9.40 -16.19 -4.68
CA GLU A 33 -10.05 -17.13 -3.75
C GLU A 33 -11.54 -16.79 -3.55
N GLU A 34 -11.86 -15.50 -3.42
CA GLU A 34 -13.23 -15.00 -3.25
C GLU A 34 -14.09 -15.05 -4.53
N GLY A 35 -13.53 -15.49 -5.64
CA GLY A 35 -14.25 -15.69 -6.90
C GLY A 35 -14.19 -14.52 -7.88
N TYR A 36 -13.32 -13.52 -7.66
CA TYR A 36 -13.09 -12.43 -8.61
C TYR A 36 -12.01 -12.77 -9.63
N ASN A 37 -11.98 -12.02 -10.74
CA ASN A 37 -10.85 -12.02 -11.65
C ASN A 37 -9.92 -10.86 -11.32
N VAL A 38 -8.62 -11.02 -11.50
CA VAL A 38 -7.63 -10.01 -11.12
C VAL A 38 -6.76 -9.62 -12.30
N ARG A 39 -6.78 -8.33 -12.62
CA ARG A 39 -5.78 -7.71 -13.49
C ARG A 39 -4.71 -7.06 -12.63
N GLY A 40 -3.51 -7.61 -12.63
CA GLY A 40 -2.38 -7.11 -11.86
C GLY A 40 -1.49 -6.17 -12.67
N THR A 41 -1.22 -4.95 -12.20
CA THR A 41 -0.19 -4.13 -12.85
C THR A 41 1.21 -4.47 -12.35
N VAL A 42 2.18 -4.44 -13.27
CA VAL A 42 3.60 -4.67 -12.99
C VAL A 42 4.45 -3.67 -13.77
N ARG A 43 5.62 -3.27 -13.25
CA ARG A 43 6.51 -2.32 -13.97
C ARG A 43 7.10 -2.89 -15.26
N ALA A 44 7.31 -4.20 -15.27
CA ALA A 44 7.83 -4.97 -16.40
C ALA A 44 7.24 -6.37 -16.31
N GLU A 45 7.25 -7.12 -17.42
CA GLU A 45 6.67 -8.45 -17.48
C GLU A 45 7.14 -9.36 -16.33
N LYS A 46 6.19 -10.13 -15.79
CA LYS A 46 6.38 -11.12 -14.71
C LYS A 46 5.66 -12.42 -15.06
N PRO A 47 6.16 -13.23 -16.02
CA PRO A 47 5.51 -14.49 -16.40
C PRO A 47 5.29 -15.45 -15.22
N TRP A 48 6.19 -15.42 -14.24
CA TRP A 48 6.07 -16.22 -13.01
C TRP A 48 4.80 -15.88 -12.20
N LEU A 49 4.32 -14.64 -12.25
CA LEU A 49 3.13 -14.21 -11.49
C LEU A 49 1.85 -14.80 -12.09
N ASN A 50 1.74 -14.79 -13.43
CA ASN A 50 0.66 -15.50 -14.12
C ASN A 50 0.74 -17.00 -13.83
N LYS A 51 1.93 -17.61 -13.92
CA LYS A 51 2.12 -19.04 -13.61
C LYS A 51 1.71 -19.40 -12.16
N LEU A 52 2.02 -18.53 -11.19
CA LEU A 52 1.64 -18.72 -9.79
C LEU A 52 0.12 -18.82 -9.64
N PHE A 53 -0.60 -17.82 -10.17
CA PHE A 53 -2.06 -17.75 -9.99
C PHE A 53 -2.81 -18.70 -10.91
N ASP A 54 -2.35 -18.95 -12.13
CA ASP A 54 -2.89 -19.99 -13.00
C ASP A 54 -2.78 -21.37 -12.34
N GLY A 55 -1.66 -21.64 -11.66
CA GLY A 55 -1.44 -22.91 -10.95
C GLY A 55 -2.35 -23.10 -9.74
N LYS A 56 -2.77 -22.03 -9.09
CA LYS A 56 -3.66 -22.06 -7.91
C LYS A 56 -5.16 -22.03 -8.27
N TYR A 57 -5.53 -21.21 -9.25
CA TYR A 57 -6.94 -20.83 -9.50
C TYR A 57 -7.41 -21.16 -10.92
N GLY A 58 -6.53 -21.70 -11.78
CA GLY A 58 -6.82 -21.98 -13.18
C GLY A 58 -6.60 -20.77 -14.10
N LYS A 59 -6.52 -21.05 -15.40
CA LYS A 59 -6.23 -20.05 -16.43
C LYS A 59 -7.37 -19.07 -16.63
N GLY A 60 -7.04 -17.84 -17.02
CA GLY A 60 -8.01 -16.80 -17.40
C GLY A 60 -8.66 -16.07 -16.23
N ARG A 61 -8.24 -16.36 -15.00
CA ARG A 61 -8.67 -15.69 -13.77
C ARG A 61 -7.76 -14.52 -13.38
N PHE A 62 -6.49 -14.60 -13.76
CA PHE A 62 -5.47 -13.60 -13.48
C PHE A 62 -4.76 -13.19 -14.77
N GLU A 63 -4.46 -11.90 -14.91
CA GLU A 63 -3.61 -11.41 -16.00
C GLU A 63 -2.71 -10.25 -15.53
N THR A 64 -1.55 -10.09 -16.15
CA THR A 64 -0.66 -8.95 -15.90
C THR A 64 -0.74 -7.90 -16.99
N VAL A 65 -0.78 -6.62 -16.61
CA VAL A 65 -0.67 -5.48 -17.53
C VAL A 65 0.53 -4.60 -17.15
N PRO A 66 1.46 -4.29 -18.08
CA PRO A 66 2.58 -3.40 -17.80
C PRO A 66 2.14 -1.96 -17.52
N VAL A 67 2.64 -1.39 -16.41
CA VAL A 67 2.55 0.05 -16.08
C VAL A 67 3.93 0.47 -15.55
N PRO A 68 4.85 0.92 -16.42
CA PRO A 68 6.24 1.17 -16.04
C PRO A 68 6.41 2.40 -15.13
N VAL A 69 5.61 3.45 -15.37
CA VAL A 69 5.69 4.74 -14.69
C VAL A 69 4.30 5.11 -14.16
N LEU A 70 4.15 5.16 -12.84
CA LEU A 70 2.83 5.25 -12.16
C LEU A 70 2.21 6.64 -12.26
N ASP A 71 3.05 7.66 -12.34
CA ASP A 71 2.73 9.09 -12.37
C ASP A 71 2.71 9.67 -13.79
N ALA A 72 2.94 8.84 -14.81
CA ALA A 72 2.77 9.25 -16.20
C ALA A 72 1.29 9.53 -16.50
N PRO A 73 0.95 10.62 -17.22
CA PRO A 73 -0.41 10.84 -17.69
C PRO A 73 -0.93 9.65 -18.49
N GLY A 74 -2.12 9.16 -18.13
CA GLY A 74 -2.73 8.00 -18.82
C GLY A 74 -2.08 6.65 -18.50
N ALA A 75 -1.20 6.55 -17.50
CA ALA A 75 -0.49 5.32 -17.12
C ALA A 75 -1.39 4.08 -16.95
N TYR A 76 -2.66 4.28 -16.57
CA TYR A 76 -3.61 3.21 -16.31
C TYR A 76 -4.73 3.09 -17.36
N ASP A 77 -4.70 3.88 -18.44
CA ASP A 77 -5.81 3.95 -19.41
C ASP A 77 -6.08 2.58 -20.08
N GLU A 78 -5.06 1.74 -20.29
CA GLU A 78 -5.25 0.35 -20.74
C GLU A 78 -5.64 -0.60 -19.61
N ALA A 79 -4.99 -0.48 -18.45
CA ALA A 79 -5.19 -1.39 -17.34
C ALA A 79 -6.59 -1.29 -16.71
N ILE A 80 -7.22 -0.11 -16.78
CA ILE A 80 -8.52 0.13 -16.14
C ILE A 80 -9.71 -0.45 -16.93
N LYS A 81 -9.56 -0.73 -18.24
CA LYS A 81 -10.70 -1.06 -19.12
C LYS A 81 -11.50 -2.27 -18.62
N GLY A 82 -12.79 -2.06 -18.38
CA GLY A 82 -13.73 -3.13 -18.01
C GLY A 82 -13.55 -3.73 -16.60
N VAL A 83 -12.81 -3.07 -15.71
CA VAL A 83 -12.69 -3.51 -14.31
C VAL A 83 -13.81 -2.89 -13.46
N ALA A 84 -14.39 -3.67 -12.55
CA ALA A 84 -15.45 -3.21 -11.66
C ALA A 84 -14.93 -2.57 -10.37
N GLY A 85 -13.66 -2.80 -10.02
CA GLY A 85 -13.03 -2.18 -8.87
C GLY A 85 -11.52 -2.10 -8.99
N VAL A 86 -10.94 -1.29 -8.11
CA VAL A 86 -9.51 -1.00 -8.09
C VAL A 86 -9.00 -1.09 -6.67
N LEU A 87 -7.90 -1.83 -6.47
CA LEU A 87 -7.05 -1.74 -5.29
C LEU A 87 -5.71 -1.18 -5.72
N HIS A 88 -5.49 0.09 -5.41
CA HIS A 88 -4.25 0.77 -5.69
C HIS A 88 -3.24 0.46 -4.58
N VAL A 89 -2.32 -0.46 -4.84
CA VAL A 89 -1.25 -0.89 -3.90
C VAL A 89 0.12 -0.39 -4.37
N ALA A 90 0.32 -0.22 -5.67
CA ALA A 90 1.55 0.30 -6.23
C ALA A 90 1.84 1.71 -5.71
N THR A 91 3.09 1.95 -5.33
CA THR A 91 3.57 3.26 -4.96
C THR A 91 5.01 3.42 -5.46
N HIS A 92 5.41 4.66 -5.69
CA HIS A 92 6.81 4.97 -5.93
C HIS A 92 7.57 4.80 -4.62
N ILE A 93 8.47 3.81 -4.58
CA ILE A 93 9.33 3.55 -3.43
C ILE A 93 10.70 4.10 -3.81
N ASN A 94 10.96 5.32 -3.38
CA ASN A 94 12.25 6.00 -3.46
C ASN A 94 12.66 6.37 -2.03
N TRP A 95 13.82 5.90 -1.59
CA TRP A 95 14.37 6.19 -0.25
C TRP A 95 15.29 7.41 -0.28
N SER A 96 15.04 8.37 -1.17
CA SER A 96 15.70 9.69 -1.15
C SER A 96 15.30 10.45 0.12
N GLY A 97 16.27 11.18 0.68
CA GLY A 97 16.01 12.14 1.75
C GLY A 97 15.53 13.50 1.25
N ASP A 98 15.42 13.69 -0.08
CA ASP A 98 14.85 14.89 -0.69
C ASP A 98 13.35 14.71 -0.97
N ALA A 99 12.54 15.61 -0.42
CA ALA A 99 11.10 15.63 -0.63
C ALA A 99 10.71 15.79 -2.11
N ASN A 100 11.48 16.56 -2.89
CA ASN A 100 11.19 16.84 -4.30
C ASN A 100 11.30 15.59 -5.18
N ASP A 101 12.15 14.64 -4.80
CA ASP A 101 12.39 13.40 -5.54
C ASP A 101 11.32 12.31 -5.28
N VAL A 102 10.44 12.53 -4.31
CA VAL A 102 9.53 11.48 -3.80
C VAL A 102 8.08 11.95 -3.75
N ILE A 103 7.81 13.04 -3.03
CA ILE A 103 6.43 13.45 -2.69
C ILE A 103 5.61 13.75 -3.95
N PRO A 104 6.08 14.55 -4.93
CA PRO A 104 5.30 14.85 -6.13
C PRO A 104 4.93 13.59 -6.94
N HIS A 105 5.87 12.65 -7.07
CA HIS A 105 5.64 11.40 -7.80
C HIS A 105 4.60 10.51 -7.10
N VAL A 106 4.65 10.42 -5.76
CA VAL A 106 3.67 9.66 -4.98
C VAL A 106 2.28 10.30 -5.07
N VAL A 107 2.20 11.62 -4.96
CA VAL A 107 0.94 12.38 -5.09
C VAL A 107 0.33 12.16 -6.48
N GLU A 108 1.09 12.42 -7.55
CA GLU A 108 0.57 12.31 -8.93
C GLU A 108 0.20 10.86 -9.26
N GLY A 109 1.00 9.87 -8.85
CA GLY A 109 0.67 8.46 -9.01
C GLY A 109 -0.63 8.05 -8.30
N SER A 110 -0.86 8.58 -7.09
CA SER A 110 -2.06 8.32 -6.28
C SER A 110 -3.30 8.95 -6.89
N VAL A 111 -3.19 10.14 -7.46
CA VAL A 111 -4.31 10.82 -8.13
C VAL A 111 -4.57 10.23 -9.53
N ASN A 112 -3.54 9.81 -10.26
CA ASN A 112 -3.68 9.28 -11.61
C ASN A 112 -4.56 8.03 -11.70
N ILE A 113 -4.49 7.13 -10.71
CA ILE A 113 -5.39 5.98 -10.69
C ILE A 113 -6.85 6.40 -10.47
N LEU A 114 -7.11 7.47 -9.70
CA LEU A 114 -8.46 7.99 -9.49
C LEU A 114 -9.01 8.64 -10.76
N LYS A 115 -8.17 9.41 -11.46
CA LYS A 115 -8.50 9.98 -12.78
C LYS A 115 -8.84 8.86 -13.77
N ALA A 116 -8.06 7.78 -13.82
CA ALA A 116 -8.33 6.64 -14.69
C ALA A 116 -9.63 5.92 -14.31
N ALA A 117 -9.85 5.65 -13.02
CA ALA A 117 -11.08 5.04 -12.52
C ALA A 117 -12.33 5.88 -12.84
N ALA A 118 -12.24 7.21 -12.81
CA ALA A 118 -13.36 8.07 -13.15
C ALA A 118 -13.70 8.08 -14.65
N LYS A 119 -12.74 7.75 -15.53
CA LYS A 119 -12.99 7.57 -16.96
C LYS A 119 -13.64 6.23 -17.29
N GLU A 120 -13.58 5.24 -16.39
CA GLU A 120 -14.11 3.89 -16.60
C GLU A 120 -15.47 3.73 -15.88
N PRO A 121 -16.61 3.77 -16.60
CA PRO A 121 -17.93 3.73 -15.98
C PRO A 121 -18.23 2.44 -15.21
N SER A 122 -17.54 1.34 -15.52
CA SER A 122 -17.74 0.06 -14.83
C SER A 122 -17.16 0.04 -13.43
N VAL A 123 -16.22 0.94 -13.08
CA VAL A 123 -15.63 1.01 -11.74
C VAL A 123 -16.66 1.47 -10.71
N LYS A 124 -16.86 0.68 -9.67
CA LYS A 124 -17.80 0.95 -8.56
C LYS A 124 -17.11 1.26 -7.25
N SER A 125 -15.88 0.78 -7.06
CA SER A 125 -15.14 0.90 -5.81
C SER A 125 -13.65 1.04 -6.07
N VAL A 126 -13.02 2.02 -5.44
CA VAL A 126 -11.57 2.22 -5.44
C VAL A 126 -11.08 2.19 -3.99
N VAL A 127 -10.07 1.38 -3.72
CA VAL A 127 -9.37 1.31 -2.43
C VAL A 127 -7.93 1.73 -2.63
N HIS A 128 -7.49 2.74 -1.88
CA HIS A 128 -6.11 3.21 -1.87
C HIS A 128 -5.34 2.59 -0.69
N THR A 129 -4.19 1.99 -0.97
CA THR A 129 -3.31 1.45 0.07
C THR A 129 -2.35 2.54 0.55
N SER A 130 -2.76 3.21 1.61
CA SER A 130 -1.94 4.17 2.32
C SER A 130 -0.98 3.44 3.28
N SER A 131 -0.64 4.04 4.41
CA SER A 131 0.15 3.44 5.47
C SER A 131 -0.22 4.11 6.79
N SER A 132 -0.06 3.42 7.91
CA SER A 132 -0.25 4.04 9.23
C SER A 132 0.61 5.29 9.43
N THR A 133 1.76 5.39 8.73
CA THR A 133 2.62 6.58 8.74
C THR A 133 1.94 7.84 8.20
N ALA A 134 0.85 7.71 7.42
CA ALA A 134 0.04 8.84 6.97
C ALA A 134 -0.76 9.48 8.11
N ALA A 135 -1.13 8.69 9.12
CA ALA A 135 -1.83 9.15 10.31
C ALA A 135 -0.87 9.57 11.43
N GLY A 136 0.25 8.85 11.58
CA GLY A 136 1.27 9.18 12.56
C GLY A 136 2.42 8.16 12.59
N VAL A 137 3.54 8.56 13.20
CA VAL A 137 4.64 7.65 13.51
C VAL A 137 4.60 7.35 15.01
N PRO A 138 4.46 6.08 15.43
CA PRO A 138 4.41 5.75 16.85
C PRO A 138 5.63 6.26 17.62
N VAL A 139 5.39 7.01 18.68
CA VAL A 139 6.43 7.42 19.63
C VAL A 139 6.40 6.48 20.83
N PRO A 140 7.50 5.75 21.12
CA PRO A 140 7.54 4.82 22.25
C PRO A 140 7.17 5.50 23.58
N ASN A 141 6.39 4.81 24.40
CA ASN A 141 5.90 5.27 25.72
C ASN A 141 5.04 6.54 25.69
N LYS A 142 4.61 7.00 24.52
CA LYS A 142 3.65 8.09 24.38
C LYS A 142 2.33 7.51 23.92
N LYS A 143 1.28 7.71 24.73
CA LYS A 143 -0.07 7.36 24.32
C LYS A 143 -0.54 8.41 23.31
N GLU A 144 -0.86 7.95 22.11
CA GLU A 144 -1.47 8.75 21.06
C GLU A 144 -2.81 8.10 20.68
N VAL A 145 -3.82 8.93 20.40
CA VAL A 145 -5.11 8.48 19.89
C VAL A 145 -5.09 8.76 18.40
N ILE A 146 -5.25 7.71 17.60
CA ILE A 146 -5.33 7.78 16.14
C ILE A 146 -6.75 7.40 15.74
N ASP A 147 -7.36 8.26 14.92
CA ASP A 147 -8.69 8.10 14.33
C ASP A 147 -8.66 8.44 12.82
N GLU A 148 -9.81 8.42 12.15
CA GLU A 148 -9.92 8.72 10.71
C GLU A 148 -9.59 10.17 10.33
N ASN A 149 -9.44 11.07 11.31
CA ASN A 149 -9.09 12.47 11.09
C ASN A 149 -7.62 12.77 11.42
N SER A 150 -6.86 11.75 11.83
CA SER A 150 -5.46 11.88 12.20
C SER A 150 -4.56 11.95 10.96
N TRP A 151 -3.72 12.98 10.89
CA TRP A 151 -2.77 13.21 9.81
C TRP A 151 -1.37 13.49 10.35
N ASN A 152 -0.35 12.98 9.67
CA ASN A 152 1.03 13.19 10.04
C ASN A 152 1.62 14.51 9.49
N ASP A 153 1.03 15.63 9.89
CA ASP A 153 1.51 16.97 9.50
C ASP A 153 2.95 17.23 9.95
N ALA A 154 3.38 16.61 11.05
CA ALA A 154 4.75 16.73 11.56
C ALA A 154 5.77 16.16 10.56
N ALA A 155 5.50 14.98 9.97
CA ALA A 155 6.38 14.42 8.94
C ALA A 155 6.40 15.29 7.67
N VAL A 156 5.25 15.80 7.26
CA VAL A 156 5.13 16.70 6.10
C VAL A 156 6.00 17.96 6.30
N GLN A 157 5.83 18.64 7.43
CA GLN A 157 6.64 19.82 7.77
C GLN A 157 8.13 19.49 7.82
N ALA A 158 8.50 18.37 8.45
CA ALA A 158 9.90 17.98 8.60
C ALA A 158 10.56 17.59 7.26
N ALA A 159 9.83 16.96 6.34
CA ALA A 159 10.32 16.61 5.02
C ALA A 159 10.63 17.86 4.19
N TRP A 160 9.68 18.80 4.08
CA TRP A 160 9.87 20.02 3.29
C TRP A 160 10.86 21.01 3.90
N ALA A 161 10.91 21.11 5.23
CA ALA A 161 11.89 21.94 5.92
C ALA A 161 13.29 21.30 6.00
N GLN A 162 13.44 20.05 5.56
CA GLN A 162 14.67 19.25 5.69
C GLN A 162 15.23 19.21 7.13
N SER A 163 14.34 19.28 8.12
CA SER A 163 14.70 19.49 9.53
C SER A 163 14.99 18.20 10.29
N ALA A 164 14.68 17.04 9.70
CA ALA A 164 15.04 15.75 10.25
C ALA A 164 16.56 15.48 10.13
N PRO A 165 17.17 14.73 11.08
CA PRO A 165 18.53 14.23 10.95
C PRO A 165 18.72 13.48 9.63
N GLU A 166 19.89 13.64 8.98
CA GLU A 166 20.15 13.11 7.63
C GLU A 166 19.80 11.63 7.47
N HIS A 167 20.16 10.81 8.46
CA HIS A 167 19.88 9.37 8.46
C HIS A 167 18.39 9.00 8.64
N GLU A 168 17.57 9.92 9.15
CA GLU A 168 16.12 9.73 9.31
C GLU A 168 15.31 10.32 8.15
N ARG A 169 15.90 11.24 7.36
CA ARG A 169 15.23 11.94 6.26
C ARG A 169 14.51 11.01 5.29
N PRO A 170 15.10 9.89 4.79
CA PRO A 170 14.39 8.98 3.90
C PRO A 170 13.06 8.46 4.46
N TYR A 171 13.04 8.13 5.75
CA TYR A 171 11.82 7.64 6.40
C TYR A 171 10.80 8.76 6.63
N VAL A 172 11.26 9.96 7.00
CA VAL A 172 10.41 11.15 7.13
C VAL A 172 9.78 11.52 5.79
N VAL A 173 10.56 11.52 4.71
CA VAL A 173 10.08 11.77 3.34
C VAL A 173 9.09 10.69 2.90
N TYR A 174 9.33 9.42 3.21
CA TYR A 174 8.35 8.35 2.98
C TYR A 174 7.05 8.61 3.76
N ALA A 175 7.11 8.92 5.04
CA ALA A 175 5.92 9.19 5.85
C ALA A 175 5.14 10.40 5.31
N ALA A 176 5.84 11.48 4.94
CA ALA A 176 5.26 12.65 4.31
C ALA A 176 4.60 12.32 2.96
N SER A 177 5.25 11.51 2.11
CA SER A 177 4.71 11.14 0.80
C SER A 177 3.42 10.32 0.91
N LYS A 178 3.33 9.41 1.89
CA LYS A 178 2.07 8.67 2.17
C LYS A 178 0.98 9.59 2.71
N THR A 179 1.34 10.56 3.55
CA THR A 179 0.41 11.57 4.09
C THR A 179 -0.18 12.43 2.97
N GLU A 180 0.68 13.02 2.13
CA GLU A 180 0.23 13.89 1.04
C GLU A 180 -0.46 13.13 -0.09
N GLY A 181 0.03 11.93 -0.44
CA GLY A 181 -0.61 11.09 -1.45
C GLY A 181 -2.05 10.72 -1.08
N GLU A 182 -2.30 10.35 0.17
CA GLU A 182 -3.65 10.07 0.66
C GLU A 182 -4.50 11.36 0.77
N ARG A 183 -3.93 12.46 1.26
CA ARG A 183 -4.62 13.75 1.39
C ARG A 183 -5.10 14.28 0.04
N GLU A 184 -4.22 14.29 -0.96
CA GLU A 184 -4.57 14.76 -2.31
C GLU A 184 -5.52 13.78 -3.00
N SER A 185 -5.46 12.48 -2.71
CA SER A 185 -6.47 11.50 -3.17
C SER A 185 -7.88 11.84 -2.65
N TRP A 186 -8.02 12.09 -1.34
CA TRP A 186 -9.30 12.47 -0.73
C TRP A 186 -9.79 13.83 -1.21
N LYS A 187 -8.88 14.80 -1.36
CA LYS A 187 -9.20 16.13 -1.89
C LYS A 187 -9.73 16.02 -3.33
N TRP A 188 -9.00 15.33 -4.21
CA TRP A 188 -9.42 15.09 -5.58
C TRP A 188 -10.79 14.41 -5.63
N TYR A 189 -11.02 13.39 -4.81
CA TYR A 189 -12.31 12.69 -4.74
C TYR A 189 -13.47 13.62 -4.34
N LYS A 190 -13.27 14.46 -3.31
CA LYS A 190 -14.28 15.43 -2.83
C LYS A 190 -14.59 16.51 -3.86
N GLU A 191 -13.58 16.99 -4.57
CA GLU A 191 -13.71 18.05 -5.57
C GLU A 191 -14.36 17.54 -6.87
N ASN A 192 -13.98 16.35 -7.33
CA ASN A 192 -14.40 15.82 -8.63
C ASN A 192 -15.67 14.95 -8.55
N LYS A 193 -16.03 14.46 -7.37
CA LYS A 193 -17.26 13.68 -7.10
C LYS A 193 -17.50 12.55 -8.14
N PRO A 194 -16.53 11.63 -8.31
CA PRO A 194 -16.66 10.55 -9.29
C PRO A 194 -17.79 9.57 -8.92
N HIS A 195 -18.17 8.71 -9.86
CA HIS A 195 -19.28 7.74 -9.69
C HIS A 195 -18.95 6.55 -8.77
N PHE A 196 -17.68 6.31 -8.47
CA PHE A 196 -17.24 5.20 -7.62
C PHE A 196 -17.16 5.59 -6.14
N VAL A 197 -17.19 4.59 -5.24
CA VAL A 197 -16.89 4.80 -3.82
C VAL A 197 -15.39 4.72 -3.58
N PHE A 198 -14.83 5.68 -2.86
CA PHE A 198 -13.42 5.70 -2.46
C PHE A 198 -13.23 5.32 -0.98
N ASN A 199 -12.25 4.47 -0.69
CA ASN A 199 -11.80 4.14 0.67
C ASN A 199 -10.28 4.08 0.71
N SER A 200 -9.70 4.23 1.90
CA SER A 200 -8.29 3.97 2.14
C SER A 200 -8.11 2.87 3.20
N VAL A 201 -7.02 2.12 3.07
CA VAL A 201 -6.54 1.18 4.08
C VAL A 201 -5.14 1.62 4.47
N LEU A 202 -4.85 1.66 5.78
CA LEU A 202 -3.57 2.13 6.33
C LEU A 202 -2.86 0.98 7.05
N PRO A 203 -2.17 0.09 6.34
CA PRO A 203 -1.37 -0.95 6.99
C PRO A 203 -0.20 -0.35 7.78
N ASN A 204 0.15 -1.01 8.89
CA ASN A 204 1.40 -0.78 9.61
C ASN A 204 2.40 -1.87 9.18
N TYR A 205 2.90 -2.66 10.12
CA TYR A 205 3.86 -3.73 9.85
C TYR A 205 3.13 -5.03 9.46
N ASN A 206 3.08 -5.34 8.17
CA ASN A 206 2.43 -6.55 7.67
C ASN A 206 3.34 -7.78 7.83
N THR A 207 2.83 -8.83 8.45
CA THR A 207 3.49 -10.13 8.58
C THR A 207 2.65 -11.21 7.89
N GLY A 208 3.30 -12.27 7.41
CA GLY A 208 2.67 -13.28 6.57
C GLY A 208 3.66 -13.99 5.63
N PRO A 209 3.22 -15.03 4.92
CA PRO A 209 4.07 -15.79 4.03
C PRO A 209 4.44 -15.00 2.78
N ILE A 210 5.64 -15.22 2.23
CA ILE A 210 6.03 -14.71 0.92
C ILE A 210 5.53 -15.71 -0.13
N LEU A 211 4.54 -15.32 -0.95
CA LEU A 211 3.80 -16.25 -1.81
C LEU A 211 4.64 -16.87 -2.95
N ALA A 212 5.74 -16.22 -3.35
CA ALA A 212 6.68 -16.72 -4.33
C ALA A 212 8.09 -16.19 -4.03
N SER A 213 9.12 -16.97 -4.34
CA SER A 213 10.53 -16.61 -4.13
C SER A 213 10.96 -15.31 -4.79
N GLU A 214 10.31 -14.93 -5.88
CA GLU A 214 10.56 -13.74 -6.69
C GLU A 214 10.02 -12.46 -6.02
N ILE A 215 9.20 -12.59 -4.98
CA ILE A 215 8.63 -11.46 -4.25
C ILE A 215 9.62 -11.03 -3.16
N PRO A 216 10.05 -9.76 -3.12
CA PRO A 216 11.07 -9.28 -2.17
C PRO A 216 10.64 -9.28 -0.69
N GLY A 217 9.38 -9.65 -0.40
CA GLY A 217 8.83 -9.88 0.94
C GLY A 217 8.60 -8.64 1.81
N SER A 218 9.30 -7.52 1.60
CA SER A 218 9.10 -6.26 2.34
C SER A 218 9.15 -6.47 3.87
N THR A 219 8.17 -5.98 4.63
CA THR A 219 8.06 -6.19 6.09
C THR A 219 8.03 -7.68 6.48
N GLY A 220 7.47 -8.55 5.64
CA GLY A 220 7.50 -10.00 5.86
C GLY A 220 8.91 -10.57 5.77
N ALA A 221 9.72 -10.08 4.82
CA ALA A 221 11.14 -10.45 4.70
C ALA A 221 11.96 -9.94 5.89
N TRP A 222 11.70 -8.74 6.39
CA TRP A 222 12.39 -8.21 7.58
C TRP A 222 12.18 -9.09 8.81
N ALA A 223 10.96 -9.56 9.05
CA ALA A 223 10.68 -10.52 10.13
C ALA A 223 11.43 -11.86 9.95
N LEU A 224 11.46 -12.38 8.72
CA LEU A 224 12.19 -13.61 8.39
C LEU A 224 13.71 -13.45 8.50
N ASN A 225 14.25 -12.31 8.09
CA ASN A 225 15.68 -12.00 8.12
C ASN A 225 16.19 -11.89 9.56
N LEU A 226 15.36 -11.36 10.47
CA LEU A 226 15.69 -11.35 11.90
C LEU A 226 15.94 -12.77 12.44
N LEU A 227 15.12 -13.75 12.04
CA LEU A 227 15.33 -15.16 12.41
C LEU A 227 16.61 -15.76 11.83
N LYS A 228 17.16 -15.13 10.78
CA LYS A 228 18.43 -15.50 10.14
C LYS A 228 19.62 -14.69 10.66
N GLY A 229 19.42 -13.87 11.69
CA GLY A 229 20.46 -13.06 12.32
C GLY A 229 20.72 -11.70 11.67
N ASP A 230 19.89 -11.27 10.71
CA ASP A 230 19.94 -9.93 10.14
C ASP A 230 19.04 -8.98 10.95
N ASP A 231 19.68 -8.10 11.70
CA ASP A 231 19.05 -7.16 12.62
C ASP A 231 18.81 -5.76 12.01
N MET A 232 18.96 -5.59 10.68
CA MET A 232 18.78 -4.29 10.01
C MET A 232 17.44 -3.63 10.38
N ALA A 233 16.34 -4.39 10.31
CA ALA A 233 15.01 -3.87 10.62
C ALA A 233 14.88 -3.46 12.09
N VAL A 234 15.51 -4.20 13.01
CA VAL A 234 15.53 -3.85 14.43
C VAL A 234 16.37 -2.60 14.67
N LYS A 235 17.48 -2.41 13.94
CA LYS A 235 18.30 -1.20 14.01
C LYS A 235 17.61 0.03 13.42
N MET A 236 16.79 -0.16 12.38
CA MET A 236 15.98 0.89 11.76
C MET A 236 14.79 1.31 12.64
N PHE A 237 14.22 0.36 13.38
CA PHE A 237 13.15 0.58 14.36
C PHE A 237 13.60 0.13 15.75
N PRO A 238 14.60 0.80 16.36
CA PRO A 238 15.21 0.31 17.58
C PRO A 238 14.20 0.29 18.72
N ALA A 239 14.01 -0.89 19.32
CA ALA A 239 13.39 -0.99 20.63
C ALA A 239 14.23 -0.15 21.60
N ARG A 240 13.62 0.81 22.29
CA ARG A 240 14.33 1.57 23.32
C ARG A 240 13.87 1.16 24.70
N LYS A 241 14.88 1.02 25.58
CA LYS A 241 14.87 0.51 26.95
C LYS A 241 13.47 0.48 27.53
N ALA A 242 13.02 -0.70 27.95
CA ALA A 242 12.03 -0.78 29.01
C ALA A 242 12.49 0.23 30.06
N SER A 243 11.70 1.30 30.28
CA SER A 243 11.76 1.95 31.58
C SER A 243 11.60 0.82 32.59
N SER A 244 12.29 0.91 33.71
CA SER A 244 12.48 -0.13 34.73
C SER A 244 11.20 -0.64 35.41
N GLN A 245 10.07 -0.62 34.73
CA GLN A 245 8.85 -1.33 35.02
C GLN A 245 8.56 -2.28 33.88
N ILE A 246 9.32 -3.37 33.83
CA ILE A 246 8.78 -4.64 33.33
C ILE A 246 7.74 -5.03 34.38
N PRO A 247 6.42 -5.06 34.10
CA PRO A 247 5.53 -5.85 34.93
C PRO A 247 6.01 -7.29 34.72
N VAL A 248 6.72 -7.78 35.72
CA VAL A 248 7.09 -9.17 35.87
C VAL A 248 5.85 -9.99 35.57
N VAL A 249 5.93 -10.84 34.54
CA VAL A 249 5.02 -11.98 34.38
C VAL A 249 5.06 -12.73 35.70
N ARG A 250 3.97 -12.65 36.48
CA ARG A 250 3.74 -13.59 37.56
C ARG A 250 3.04 -14.80 36.96
N ASP A 251 3.85 -15.80 36.65
CA ASP A 251 3.50 -17.21 36.71
C ASP A 251 4.11 -17.71 38.05
N VAL A 252 3.55 -18.58 38.89
CA VAL A 252 2.38 -19.47 38.86
C VAL A 252 1.97 -19.72 40.33
N SER A 253 0.66 -19.79 40.62
CA SER A 253 0.01 -20.86 41.39
C SER A 253 -1.50 -20.77 41.19
#